data_AF-A0A423UHL8-F1
#
_entry.id   AF-A0A423UHL8-F1
#
_cell.length_a   1.000
_cell.length_b   1.000
_cell.length_c   1.000
_cell.angle_alpha   90.00
_cell.angle_beta   90.00
_cell.angle_gamma   90.00
#
_symmetry.space_group_name_H-M   'P 1'
#
loop_
_entity.id
_entity.type
_entity.pdbx_description
1 polymer ?
#
loop_
_entity_poly.entity_id
_entity_poly.type
_entity_poly.pdbx_seq_one_letter_code
_entity_poly.pdbx_strand_id
1 'polypeptide(L)'
;MEDGGEDLALDSTFFVAFDLTHRALKSGLAAASPLNVTQYRMLVKLLAAGPDGFAQSDLGRLLDLKPNVVTQALNALEEAGFAERLRSEGADGRTRTARATGAGEEHVARANASIVERLYALFPTEDADHRAILEASIAAGASIDPPLSGDVASRFAASRALVSLELVKRAMEGALRRAAGAPLAECRVLQRLGEVDEPLRVGDLATQLQMSPVAVARAVDGLAGRGWTRRLASPNDRKAVFVAATDEGACKQKVIARTVDVLARTQLWARLDEDRRRALARTWRVVIADVQARKELDRKAALELLQPIE
;
A
#
# COMPACT_ATOMS: atom_id res chain seq x y z
N MET A 1 21.79 27.89 2.14
CA MET A 1 20.42 28.00 2.67
C MET A 1 19.49 27.98 1.47
N GLU A 2 19.16 26.78 1.03
CA GLU A 2 18.19 26.45 -0.04
C GLU A 2 18.03 24.93 0.05
N ASP A 3 17.36 24.47 1.10
CA ASP A 3 16.75 23.13 1.15
C ASP A 3 15.24 23.39 1.24
N GLY A 4 14.72 23.95 0.14
CA GLY A 4 13.30 24.16 -0.02
C GLY A 4 12.66 22.78 -0.08
N GLY A 5 11.81 22.47 0.90
CA GLY A 5 11.11 21.20 0.99
C GLY A 5 10.45 20.86 -0.35
N GLU A 6 11.08 19.96 -1.11
CA GLU A 6 10.44 19.28 -2.22
C GLU A 6 9.37 18.39 -1.60
N ASP A 7 8.14 18.91 -1.54
CA ASP A 7 6.96 18.11 -1.27
C ASP A 7 6.98 16.91 -2.22
N LEU A 8 6.86 15.71 -1.66
CA LEU A 8 6.98 14.47 -2.39
C LEU A 8 5.93 14.44 -3.52
N ALA A 9 6.37 14.50 -4.78
CA ALA A 9 5.47 14.33 -5.91
C ALA A 9 4.89 12.91 -5.87
N LEU A 10 3.57 12.79 -5.72
CA LEU A 10 2.87 11.49 -5.75
C LEU A 10 2.67 11.02 -7.21
N ASP A 11 3.78 10.87 -7.91
CA ASP A 11 3.88 10.39 -9.28
C ASP A 11 3.76 8.85 -9.36
N SER A 12 3.90 8.30 -10.55
CA SER A 12 3.87 6.85 -10.76
C SER A 12 4.97 6.12 -9.97
N THR A 13 6.12 6.75 -9.77
CA THR A 13 7.27 6.25 -9.02
C THR A 13 6.93 6.08 -7.53
N PHE A 14 6.24 7.06 -6.94
CA PHE A 14 5.70 6.94 -5.58
C PHE A 14 4.78 5.73 -5.44
N PHE A 15 3.85 5.53 -6.38
CA PHE A 15 2.95 4.39 -6.34
C PHE A 15 3.67 3.05 -6.44
N VAL A 16 4.78 3.00 -7.17
CA VAL A 16 5.64 1.81 -7.22
C VAL A 16 6.24 1.52 -5.85
N ALA A 17 6.85 2.52 -5.20
CA ALA A 17 7.42 2.37 -3.87
C ALA A 17 6.36 1.94 -2.84
N PHE A 18 5.20 2.60 -2.86
CA PHE A 18 4.07 2.27 -2.01
C PHE A 18 3.60 0.83 -2.19
N ASP A 19 3.43 0.35 -3.43
CA ASP A 19 2.97 -1.01 -3.69
C ASP A 19 4.00 -2.07 -3.28
N LEU A 20 5.29 -1.80 -3.48
CA LEU A 20 6.38 -2.68 -3.02
C LEU A 20 6.40 -2.80 -1.50
N THR A 21 6.32 -1.67 -0.78
CA THR A 21 6.22 -1.68 0.68
C THR A 21 4.95 -2.41 1.13
N HIS A 22 3.79 -2.13 0.53
CA HIS A 22 2.54 -2.83 0.86
C HIS A 22 2.64 -4.35 0.65
N ARG A 23 3.29 -4.78 -0.43
CA ARG A 23 3.52 -6.19 -0.75
C ARG A 23 4.47 -6.86 0.25
N ALA A 24 5.55 -6.21 0.65
CA ALA A 24 6.47 -6.72 1.66
C ALA A 24 5.78 -6.89 3.02
N LEU A 25 5.01 -5.89 3.45
CA LEU A 25 4.22 -5.96 4.68
C LEU A 25 3.22 -7.13 4.64
N LYS A 26 2.49 -7.28 3.53
CA LYS A 26 1.54 -8.41 3.35
C LYS A 26 2.22 -9.76 3.32
N SER A 27 3.40 -9.85 2.70
CA SER A 27 4.20 -11.08 2.65
C SER A 27 4.66 -11.49 4.05
N GLY A 28 5.10 -10.52 4.87
CA GLY A 28 5.47 -10.76 6.27
C GLY A 28 4.29 -11.26 7.10
N LEU A 29 3.11 -10.66 6.92
CA LEU A 29 1.90 -11.17 7.56
C LEU A 29 1.60 -12.62 7.14
N ALA A 30 1.60 -12.90 5.83
CA ALA A 30 1.27 -14.22 5.30
C ALA A 30 2.25 -15.31 5.74
N ALA A 31 3.51 -14.95 6.02
CA ALA A 31 4.52 -15.89 6.49
C ALA A 31 4.34 -16.30 7.97
N ALA A 32 3.67 -15.47 8.78
CA ALA A 32 3.58 -15.65 10.23
C ALA A 32 2.14 -15.72 10.77
N SER A 33 1.13 -15.54 9.93
CA SER A 33 -0.27 -15.49 10.34
C SER A 33 -1.19 -16.25 9.39
N PRO A 34 -2.14 -17.04 9.93
CA PRO A 34 -3.24 -17.59 9.12
C PRO A 34 -4.31 -16.53 8.80
N LEU A 35 -4.22 -15.34 9.41
CA LEU A 35 -5.20 -14.28 9.24
C LEU A 35 -4.99 -13.55 7.91
N ASN A 36 -6.09 -13.24 7.24
CA ASN A 36 -6.05 -12.27 6.15
C ASN A 36 -5.83 -10.85 6.69
N VAL A 37 -5.45 -9.92 5.80
CA VAL A 37 -5.16 -8.52 6.17
C VAL A 37 -6.33 -7.86 6.90
N THR A 38 -7.58 -8.17 6.56
CA THR A 38 -8.76 -7.54 7.22
C THR A 38 -8.92 -8.06 8.65
N GLN A 39 -8.80 -9.38 8.86
CA GLN A 39 -8.83 -9.99 10.20
C GLN A 39 -7.68 -9.47 11.07
N TYR A 40 -6.47 -9.42 10.51
CA TYR A 40 -5.30 -8.93 11.22
C TYR A 40 -5.41 -7.45 11.60
N ARG A 41 -5.91 -6.60 10.68
CA ARG A 41 -6.19 -5.18 10.99
C ARG A 41 -7.16 -5.03 12.16
N MET A 42 -8.19 -5.87 12.22
CA MET A 42 -9.12 -5.87 13.34
C MET A 42 -8.44 -6.27 14.65
N LEU A 43 -7.63 -7.33 14.65
CA LEU A 43 -6.90 -7.77 15.84
C LEU A 43 -5.94 -6.68 16.35
N VAL A 44 -5.18 -6.04 15.47
CA VAL A 44 -4.28 -4.92 15.84
C VAL A 44 -5.06 -3.76 16.44
N LYS A 45 -6.26 -3.45 15.93
CA LYS A 45 -7.14 -2.44 16.53
C LYS A 45 -7.65 -2.84 17.90
N LEU A 46 -8.08 -4.08 18.08
CA LEU A 46 -8.56 -4.58 19.37
C LEU A 46 -7.49 -4.55 20.44
N LEU A 47 -6.24 -4.94 20.11
CA LEU A 47 -5.11 -4.86 21.05
C LEU A 47 -4.87 -3.44 21.53
N ALA A 48 -5.03 -2.49 20.62
CA ALA A 48 -4.72 -1.12 20.89
C ALA A 48 -5.85 -0.38 21.64
N ALA A 49 -7.05 -0.97 21.69
CA ALA A 49 -8.09 -0.57 22.65
C ALA A 49 -7.82 -1.04 24.08
N GLY A 50 -6.90 -2.00 24.26
CA GLY A 50 -6.58 -2.57 25.55
C GLY A 50 -7.77 -3.32 26.18
N PRO A 51 -7.89 -3.33 27.53
CA PRO A 51 -8.89 -4.15 28.23
C PRO A 51 -10.34 -3.71 27.97
N ASP A 52 -10.55 -2.45 27.60
CA ASP A 52 -11.87 -1.86 27.34
C ASP A 52 -12.47 -2.36 26.02
N GLY A 53 -11.62 -2.70 25.05
CA GLY A 53 -12.03 -3.19 23.74
C GLY A 53 -12.83 -2.16 22.91
N PHE A 54 -13.54 -2.65 21.89
CA PHE A 54 -14.43 -1.84 21.06
C PHE A 54 -15.82 -2.47 20.98
N ALA A 55 -16.85 -1.63 20.96
CA ALA A 55 -18.16 -2.07 20.52
C ALA A 55 -18.09 -2.56 19.06
N GLN A 56 -18.78 -3.65 18.75
CA GLN A 56 -18.77 -4.22 17.40
C GLN A 56 -19.23 -3.21 16.32
N SER A 57 -20.15 -2.31 16.66
CA SER A 57 -20.61 -1.22 15.78
C SER A 57 -19.51 -0.20 15.45
N ASP A 58 -18.57 0.00 16.36
CA ASP A 58 -17.51 1.00 16.22
C ASP A 58 -16.38 0.48 15.35
N LEU A 59 -16.10 -0.83 15.42
CA LEU A 59 -15.12 -1.48 14.54
C LEU A 59 -15.45 -1.29 13.05
N GLY A 60 -16.74 -1.35 12.68
CA GLY A 60 -17.16 -1.11 11.30
C GLY A 60 -16.81 0.29 10.81
N ARG A 61 -17.05 1.31 11.65
CA ARG A 61 -16.71 2.70 11.34
C ARG A 61 -15.19 2.93 11.33
N LEU A 62 -14.47 2.39 12.31
CA LEU A 62 -13.03 2.57 12.46
C LEU A 62 -12.22 1.92 11.34
N LEU A 63 -12.65 0.75 10.85
CA LEU A 63 -11.91 -0.02 9.85
C LEU A 63 -12.41 0.18 8.42
N ASP A 64 -13.46 0.99 8.25
CA ASP A 64 -14.24 1.15 7.01
C ASP A 64 -14.70 -0.22 6.46
N LEU A 65 -15.44 -0.96 7.29
CA LEU A 65 -15.91 -2.31 7.01
C LEU A 65 -17.44 -2.39 7.13
N LYS A 66 -18.04 -3.17 6.24
CA LYS A 66 -19.46 -3.51 6.32
C LYS A 66 -19.75 -4.36 7.57
N PRO A 67 -20.94 -4.25 8.21
CA PRO A 67 -21.26 -4.98 9.44
C PRO A 67 -21.11 -6.51 9.35
N ASN A 68 -21.43 -7.09 8.18
CA ASN A 68 -21.26 -8.53 7.96
C ASN A 68 -19.77 -8.95 7.93
N VAL A 69 -18.91 -8.13 7.32
CA VAL A 69 -17.45 -8.34 7.31
C VAL A 69 -16.89 -8.25 8.72
N VAL A 70 -17.38 -7.30 9.53
CA VAL A 70 -16.98 -7.19 10.94
C VAL A 70 -17.33 -8.47 11.71
N THR A 71 -18.56 -8.96 11.53
CA THR A 71 -19.04 -10.18 12.20
C THR A 71 -18.22 -11.40 11.82
N GLN A 72 -17.94 -11.58 10.52
CA GLN A 72 -17.13 -12.70 10.02
C GLN A 72 -15.69 -12.63 10.52
N ALA A 73 -15.09 -11.44 10.54
CA ALA A 73 -13.74 -11.25 11.05
C ALA A 73 -13.66 -11.56 12.55
N LEU A 74 -14.62 -11.08 13.36
CA LEU A 74 -14.67 -11.40 14.80
C LEU A 74 -14.85 -12.89 15.07
N ASN A 75 -15.73 -13.57 14.32
CA ASN A 75 -15.92 -15.01 14.47
C ASN A 75 -14.60 -15.77 14.21
N ALA A 76 -13.86 -15.39 13.15
CA ALA A 76 -12.58 -16.02 12.84
C ALA A 76 -11.51 -15.73 13.91
N LEU A 77 -11.51 -14.53 14.49
CA LEU A 77 -10.59 -14.19 15.59
C LEU A 77 -10.91 -14.95 16.89
N GLU A 78 -12.19 -15.16 17.19
CA GLU A 78 -12.62 -15.99 18.34
C GLU A 78 -12.29 -17.47 18.14
N GLU A 79 -12.54 -18.01 16.94
CA GLU A 79 -12.21 -19.39 16.60
C GLU A 79 -10.70 -19.65 16.69
N ALA A 80 -9.89 -18.67 16.32
CA ALA A 80 -8.44 -18.73 16.48
C ALA A 80 -7.95 -18.40 17.93
N GLY A 81 -8.85 -18.03 18.84
CA GLY A 81 -8.53 -17.67 20.22
C GLY A 81 -7.82 -16.32 20.39
N PHE A 82 -7.82 -15.47 19.37
CA PHE A 82 -7.12 -14.18 19.38
C PHE A 82 -7.97 -13.00 19.90
N ALA A 83 -9.29 -13.14 19.90
CA ALA A 83 -10.21 -12.15 20.43
C ALA A 83 -11.36 -12.83 21.17
N GLU A 84 -12.05 -12.08 22.02
CA GLU A 84 -13.27 -12.52 22.70
C GLU A 84 -14.33 -11.41 22.69
N ARG A 85 -15.61 -11.80 22.68
CA ARG A 85 -16.75 -10.89 22.83
C ARG A 85 -17.39 -11.04 24.20
N LEU A 86 -17.43 -9.93 24.93
CA LEU A 86 -18.15 -9.80 26.18
C LEU A 86 -19.49 -9.08 25.94
N ARG A 87 -20.48 -9.38 26.78
CA ARG A 87 -21.71 -8.59 26.82
C ARG A 87 -21.38 -7.26 27.49
N SER A 88 -21.72 -6.15 26.84
CA SER A 88 -21.50 -4.83 27.43
C SER A 88 -22.44 -4.63 28.62
N GLU A 89 -21.90 -4.23 29.78
CA GLU A 89 -22.71 -3.87 30.95
C GLU A 89 -23.31 -2.46 30.73
N GLY A 90 -24.59 -2.42 30.34
CA GLY A 90 -25.35 -1.20 30.08
C GLY A 90 -26.79 -1.49 29.61
N ALA A 91 -27.71 -0.55 29.80
CA ALA A 91 -29.17 -0.71 29.70
C ALA A 91 -29.74 -1.27 28.39
N ASP A 92 -28.94 -1.36 27.32
CA ASP A 92 -29.28 -2.01 26.05
C ASP A 92 -28.34 -3.21 25.82
N GLY A 93 -28.67 -4.35 26.43
CA GLY A 93 -27.90 -5.61 26.44
C GLY A 93 -27.69 -6.27 25.06
N ARG A 94 -27.82 -5.49 23.97
CA ARG A 94 -27.62 -5.88 22.57
C ARG A 94 -26.21 -5.60 22.07
N THR A 95 -25.46 -4.72 22.72
CA THR A 95 -24.11 -4.35 22.25
C THR A 95 -23.06 -5.32 22.80
N ARG A 96 -22.31 -5.95 21.89
CA ARG A 96 -21.17 -6.82 22.24
C ARG A 96 -19.87 -6.02 22.11
N THR A 97 -19.06 -6.09 23.15
CA THR A 97 -17.73 -5.48 23.18
C THR A 97 -16.72 -6.56 22.86
N ALA A 98 -15.92 -6.34 21.83
CA ALA A 98 -14.83 -7.23 21.45
C ALA A 98 -13.51 -6.69 22.00
N ARG A 99 -12.65 -7.59 22.51
CA ARG A 99 -11.28 -7.27 22.93
C ARG A 99 -10.32 -8.36 22.50
N ALA A 100 -9.03 -8.02 22.41
CA ALA A 100 -7.99 -9.00 22.11
C ALA A 100 -7.65 -9.84 23.34
N THR A 101 -7.27 -11.10 23.13
CA THR A 101 -6.77 -11.99 24.18
C THR A 101 -5.24 -11.89 24.30
N GLY A 102 -4.66 -12.47 25.35
CA GLY A 102 -3.19 -12.61 25.45
C GLY A 102 -2.59 -13.41 24.29
N ALA A 103 -3.27 -14.46 23.83
CA ALA A 103 -2.86 -15.21 22.64
C ALA A 103 -2.91 -14.34 21.36
N GLY A 104 -3.88 -13.42 21.26
CA GLY A 104 -3.93 -12.42 20.20
C GLY A 104 -2.75 -11.45 20.22
N GLU A 105 -2.32 -11.02 21.42
CA GLU A 105 -1.13 -10.17 21.58
C GLU A 105 0.15 -10.88 21.15
N GLU A 106 0.36 -12.11 21.63
CA GLU A 106 1.50 -12.94 21.22
C GLU A 106 1.51 -13.20 19.72
N HIS A 107 0.33 -13.43 19.13
CA HIS A 107 0.19 -13.61 17.70
C HIS A 107 0.62 -12.36 16.92
N VAL A 108 0.16 -11.17 17.33
CA VAL A 108 0.57 -9.91 16.71
C VAL A 108 2.06 -9.66 16.89
N ALA A 109 2.66 -10.00 18.05
CA ALA A 109 4.10 -9.91 18.25
C ALA A 109 4.90 -10.76 17.25
N ARG A 110 4.50 -12.02 17.03
CA ARG A 110 5.14 -12.91 16.03
C ARG A 110 4.98 -12.37 14.61
N ALA A 111 3.78 -11.94 14.23
CA ALA A 111 3.52 -11.37 12.92
C ALA A 111 4.30 -10.05 12.71
N ASN A 112 4.39 -9.19 13.74
CA ASN A 112 5.15 -7.95 13.68
C ASN A 112 6.63 -8.21 13.39
N ALA A 113 7.24 -9.20 14.07
CA ALA A 113 8.63 -9.57 13.84
C ALA A 113 8.87 -10.04 12.39
N SER A 114 7.97 -10.87 11.85
CA SER A 114 8.07 -11.30 10.44
C SER A 114 7.87 -10.15 9.45
N ILE A 115 6.97 -9.20 9.75
CA ILE A 115 6.80 -7.99 8.94
C ILE A 115 8.08 -7.15 8.94
N VAL A 116 8.71 -6.95 10.11
CA VAL A 116 9.99 -6.24 10.23
C VAL A 116 11.07 -6.93 9.41
N GLU A 117 11.21 -8.24 9.52
CA GLU A 117 12.17 -9.03 8.75
C GLU A 117 11.99 -8.84 7.24
N ARG A 118 10.75 -8.85 6.74
CA ARG A 118 10.46 -8.60 5.31
C ARG A 118 10.76 -7.18 4.86
N LEU A 119 10.55 -6.18 5.73
CA LEU A 119 10.92 -4.80 5.44
C LEU A 119 12.44 -4.64 5.37
N TYR A 120 13.17 -5.30 6.27
CA TYR A 120 14.64 -5.24 6.30
C TYR A 120 15.23 -5.94 5.09
N ALA A 121 14.61 -7.02 4.59
CA ALA A 121 15.03 -7.66 3.35
C ALA A 121 14.74 -6.83 2.08
N LEU A 122 13.77 -5.91 2.14
CA LEU A 122 13.44 -5.01 1.02
C LEU A 122 14.38 -3.79 0.96
N PHE A 123 15.05 -3.46 2.06
CA PHE A 123 15.81 -2.21 2.21
C PHE A 123 17.29 -2.51 2.50
N PRO A 124 18.25 -1.70 2.04
CA PRO A 124 19.68 -1.94 2.29
C PRO A 124 20.08 -1.62 3.76
N THR A 125 19.57 -2.39 4.72
CA THR A 125 19.72 -2.16 6.17
C THR A 125 21.07 -2.57 6.77
N GLU A 126 22.01 -3.01 5.92
CA GLU A 126 23.41 -3.23 6.30
C GLU A 126 24.07 -1.90 6.70
N ASP A 127 23.67 -0.83 6.02
CA ASP A 127 24.04 0.54 6.36
C ASP A 127 23.16 1.07 7.52
N ALA A 128 23.82 1.72 8.50
CA ALA A 128 23.17 2.20 9.71
C ALA A 128 22.21 3.37 9.43
N ASP A 129 22.53 4.23 8.46
CA ASP A 129 21.68 5.36 8.10
C ASP A 129 20.41 4.88 7.38
N HIS A 130 20.55 3.93 6.47
CA HIS A 130 19.41 3.27 5.83
C HIS A 130 18.52 2.54 6.84
N ARG A 131 19.11 1.85 7.81
CA ARG A 131 18.34 1.23 8.90
C ARG A 131 17.54 2.27 9.69
N ALA A 132 18.18 3.36 10.12
CA ALA A 132 17.52 4.43 10.86
C ALA A 132 16.39 5.08 10.04
N ILE A 133 16.60 5.28 8.73
CA ILE A 133 15.58 5.78 7.80
C ILE A 133 14.38 4.83 7.74
N LEU A 134 14.59 3.52 7.61
CA LEU A 134 13.51 2.54 7.58
C LEU A 134 12.73 2.50 8.90
N GLU A 135 13.42 2.49 10.04
CA GLU A 135 12.79 2.46 11.37
C GLU A 135 11.96 3.72 11.62
N ALA A 136 12.47 4.90 11.25
CA ALA A 136 11.73 6.15 11.31
C ALA A 136 10.48 6.12 10.41
N SER A 137 10.56 5.49 9.24
CA SER A 137 9.43 5.31 8.33
C SER A 137 8.38 4.32 8.83
N ILE A 138 8.79 3.25 9.51
CA ILE A 138 7.87 2.33 10.18
C ILE A 138 7.12 3.08 11.29
N ALA A 139 7.81 3.87 12.11
CA ALA A 139 7.21 4.69 13.14
C ALA A 139 6.25 5.75 12.56
N ALA A 140 6.65 6.41 11.46
CA ALA A 140 5.80 7.34 10.73
C ALA A 140 4.52 6.64 10.23
N GLY A 141 4.66 5.49 9.57
CA GLY A 141 3.54 4.69 9.08
C GLY A 141 2.59 4.26 10.20
N ALA A 142 3.12 3.87 11.36
CA ALA A 142 2.33 3.49 12.54
C ALA A 142 1.47 4.64 13.10
N SER A 143 1.90 5.88 12.87
CA SER A 143 1.23 7.09 13.37
C SER A 143 0.13 7.64 12.46
N ILE A 144 0.04 7.17 11.21
CA ILE A 144 -1.03 7.57 10.27
C ILE A 144 -2.40 7.10 10.79
N ASP A 145 -2.46 5.91 11.34
CA ASP A 145 -3.64 5.40 12.04
C ASP A 145 -3.71 6.02 13.44
N PRO A 146 -4.87 6.56 13.90
CA PRO A 146 -4.94 7.39 15.11
C PRO A 146 -4.18 6.77 16.30
N PRO A 147 -3.49 7.59 17.10
CA PRO A 147 -2.75 7.10 18.24
C PRO A 147 -3.71 6.36 19.16
N LEU A 148 -3.33 5.12 19.46
CA LEU A 148 -3.99 4.29 20.44
C LEU A 148 -3.22 4.49 21.74
N SER A 149 -3.91 4.53 22.87
CA SER A 149 -3.31 4.90 24.16
C SER A 149 -2.17 3.96 24.58
N GLY A 150 -1.09 4.53 25.12
CA GLY A 150 -0.09 3.80 25.91
C GLY A 150 1.05 3.10 25.14
N ASP A 151 1.74 2.20 25.85
CA ASP A 151 2.97 1.49 25.46
C ASP A 151 2.78 0.51 24.27
N VAL A 152 1.54 0.06 24.03
CA VAL A 152 1.18 -0.85 22.93
C VAL A 152 1.42 -0.22 21.55
N ALA A 153 1.40 1.12 21.47
CA ALA A 153 1.59 1.84 20.21
C ALA A 153 2.99 1.68 19.60
N SER A 154 4.03 1.57 20.45
CA SER A 154 5.43 1.41 20.00
C SER A 154 5.75 -0.05 19.68
N ARG A 155 5.24 -1.00 20.48
CA ARG A 155 5.56 -2.43 20.40
C ARG A 155 5.24 -3.08 19.04
N PHE A 156 4.20 -2.60 18.36
CA PHE A 156 3.71 -3.21 17.11
C PHE A 156 3.74 -2.23 15.93
N ALA A 157 4.77 -1.38 15.85
CA ALA A 157 4.85 -0.32 14.84
C ALA A 157 4.73 -0.83 13.39
N ALA A 158 5.37 -1.96 13.03
CA ALA A 158 5.28 -2.51 11.67
C ALA A 158 3.88 -3.05 11.34
N SER A 159 3.22 -3.68 12.32
CA SER A 159 1.84 -4.15 12.20
C SER A 159 0.87 -2.98 12.04
N ARG A 160 1.08 -1.90 12.79
CA ARG A 160 0.31 -0.65 12.64
C ARG A 160 0.57 0.02 11.29
N ALA A 161 1.81 0.04 10.82
CA ALA A 161 2.15 0.57 9.50
C ALA A 161 1.42 -0.20 8.38
N LEU A 162 1.32 -1.53 8.47
CA LEU A 162 0.47 -2.33 7.57
C LEU A 162 -0.99 -1.87 7.62
N VAL A 163 -1.57 -1.69 8.81
CA VAL A 163 -2.96 -1.22 8.95
C VAL A 163 -3.16 0.14 8.29
N SER A 164 -2.25 1.08 8.55
CA SER A 164 -2.25 2.42 7.97
C SER A 164 -2.16 2.39 6.44
N LEU A 165 -1.23 1.63 5.88
CA LEU A 165 -1.04 1.55 4.43
C LEU A 165 -2.26 0.93 3.74
N GLU A 166 -2.91 -0.05 4.36
CA GLU A 166 -4.17 -0.60 3.83
C GLU A 166 -5.31 0.44 3.84
N LEU A 167 -5.41 1.27 4.89
CA LEU A 167 -6.38 2.37 4.95
C LEU A 167 -6.11 3.42 3.86
N VAL A 168 -4.86 3.85 3.72
CA VAL A 168 -4.44 4.81 2.69
C VAL A 168 -4.73 4.27 1.30
N LYS A 169 -4.42 3.00 1.04
CA LYS A 169 -4.69 2.34 -0.25
C LYS A 169 -6.19 2.35 -0.58
N ARG A 170 -7.05 1.98 0.37
CA ARG A 170 -8.51 1.97 0.17
C ARG A 170 -9.06 3.38 -0.05
N ALA A 171 -8.59 4.35 0.73
CA ALA A 171 -8.98 5.74 0.57
C ALA A 171 -8.60 6.26 -0.83
N MET A 172 -7.40 5.93 -1.31
CA MET A 172 -6.91 6.25 -2.66
C MET A 172 -7.78 5.59 -3.75
N GLU A 173 -8.01 4.27 -3.64
CA GLU A 173 -8.86 3.53 -4.59
C GLU A 173 -10.27 4.13 -4.68
N GLY A 174 -10.87 4.46 -3.52
CA GLY A 174 -12.18 5.10 -3.45
C GLY A 174 -12.20 6.51 -4.03
N ALA A 175 -11.19 7.33 -3.72
CA ALA A 175 -11.08 8.70 -4.22
C ALA A 175 -10.90 8.73 -5.74
N LEU A 176 -9.98 7.93 -6.28
CA LEU A 176 -9.74 7.81 -7.71
C LEU A 176 -10.97 7.27 -8.45
N ARG A 177 -11.64 6.26 -7.90
CA ARG A 177 -12.86 5.74 -8.51
C ARG A 177 -13.98 6.77 -8.55
N ARG A 178 -14.12 7.62 -7.52
CA ARG A 178 -15.11 8.72 -7.52
C ARG A 178 -14.74 9.85 -8.46
N ALA A 179 -13.48 10.29 -8.47
CA ALA A 179 -13.05 11.46 -9.22
C ALA A 179 -12.82 11.18 -10.71
N ALA A 180 -12.18 10.06 -11.03
CA ALA A 180 -11.84 9.68 -12.40
C ALA A 180 -12.85 8.69 -12.99
N GLY A 181 -13.56 7.89 -12.18
CA GLY A 181 -14.43 6.81 -12.68
C GLY A 181 -13.65 5.54 -13.07
N ALA A 182 -12.37 5.46 -12.70
CA ALA A 182 -11.46 4.38 -13.07
C ALA A 182 -10.86 3.67 -11.83
N PRO A 183 -10.59 2.36 -11.90
CA PRO A 183 -9.81 1.62 -10.90
C PRO A 183 -8.38 2.17 -10.77
N LEU A 184 -7.76 1.98 -9.60
CA LEU A 184 -6.38 2.39 -9.33
C LEU A 184 -5.38 1.89 -10.39
N ALA A 185 -5.53 0.65 -10.86
CA ALA A 185 -4.66 0.09 -11.90
C ALA A 185 -4.71 0.87 -13.22
N GLU A 186 -5.91 1.26 -13.68
CA GLU A 186 -6.10 2.10 -14.86
C GLU A 186 -5.51 3.49 -14.63
N CYS A 187 -5.76 4.09 -13.46
CA CYS A 187 -5.20 5.39 -13.10
C CYS A 187 -3.67 5.40 -13.11
N ARG A 188 -3.02 4.34 -12.58
CA ARG A 188 -1.56 4.22 -12.56
C ARG A 188 -0.97 4.11 -13.96
N VAL A 189 -1.59 3.33 -14.85
CA VAL A 189 -1.16 3.23 -16.25
C VAL A 189 -1.28 4.59 -16.95
N LEU A 190 -2.41 5.27 -16.79
CA LEU A 190 -2.63 6.56 -17.44
C LEU A 190 -1.72 7.67 -16.87
N GLN A 191 -1.46 7.65 -15.56
CA GLN A 191 -0.51 8.57 -14.93
C GLN A 191 0.88 8.40 -15.54
N ARG A 192 1.37 7.15 -15.66
CA ARG A 192 2.67 6.88 -16.26
C ARG A 192 2.76 7.30 -17.72
N LEU A 193 1.73 7.01 -18.51
CA LEU A 193 1.70 7.45 -19.90
C LEU A 193 1.77 8.98 -20.03
N GLY A 194 1.08 9.71 -19.15
CA GLY A 194 1.13 11.19 -19.16
C GLY A 194 2.41 11.79 -18.59
N GLU A 195 3.20 11.05 -17.81
CA GLU A 195 4.52 11.50 -17.34
C GLU A 195 5.60 11.39 -18.41
N VAL A 196 5.56 10.33 -19.21
CA VAL A 196 6.55 10.08 -20.26
C VAL A 196 6.16 10.78 -21.57
N ASP A 197 4.85 11.01 -21.79
CA ASP A 197 4.28 11.69 -22.96
C ASP A 197 4.66 11.06 -24.32
N GLU A 198 4.95 9.76 -24.30
CA GLU A 198 5.24 8.94 -25.47
C GLU A 198 4.59 7.55 -25.36
N PRO A 199 4.37 6.83 -26.49
CA PRO A 199 3.81 5.50 -26.43
C PRO A 199 4.75 4.51 -25.73
N LEU A 200 4.24 3.75 -24.77
CA LEU A 200 5.00 2.72 -24.05
C LEU A 200 4.53 1.32 -24.43
N ARG A 201 5.46 0.36 -24.53
CA ARG A 201 5.12 -1.06 -24.72
C ARG A 201 4.39 -1.57 -23.47
N VAL A 202 3.39 -2.44 -23.64
CA VAL A 202 2.65 -3.04 -22.52
C VAL A 202 3.58 -3.75 -21.52
N GLY A 203 4.61 -4.45 -22.02
CA GLY A 203 5.62 -5.10 -21.17
C GLY A 203 6.47 -4.11 -20.37
N ASP A 204 6.77 -2.94 -20.95
CA ASP A 204 7.56 -1.90 -20.28
C ASP A 204 6.71 -1.21 -19.21
N LEU A 205 5.42 -0.96 -19.48
CA LEU A 205 4.47 -0.48 -18.48
C LEU A 205 4.35 -1.44 -17.29
N ALA A 206 4.24 -2.75 -17.54
CA ALA A 206 4.20 -3.77 -16.49
C ALA A 206 5.45 -3.73 -15.62
N THR A 207 6.62 -3.65 -16.26
CA THR A 207 7.91 -3.54 -15.60
C THR A 207 8.00 -2.25 -14.78
N GLN A 208 7.76 -1.09 -15.39
CA GLN A 208 7.89 0.23 -14.76
C GLN A 208 6.92 0.37 -13.56
N LEU A 209 5.70 -0.13 -13.67
CA LEU A 209 4.68 -0.03 -12.62
C LEU A 209 4.73 -1.15 -11.57
N GLN A 210 5.63 -2.12 -11.72
CA GLN A 210 5.71 -3.32 -10.85
C GLN A 210 4.37 -4.08 -10.78
N MET A 211 3.65 -4.10 -11.91
CA MET A 211 2.36 -4.77 -12.09
C MET A 211 2.53 -6.00 -12.98
N SER A 212 1.70 -7.04 -12.78
CA SER A 212 1.73 -8.19 -13.69
C SER A 212 1.35 -7.77 -15.12
N PRO A 213 1.92 -8.40 -16.17
CA PRO A 213 1.54 -8.14 -17.56
C PRO A 213 0.03 -8.27 -17.80
N VAL A 214 -0.62 -9.25 -17.17
CA VAL A 214 -2.07 -9.45 -17.24
C VAL A 214 -2.84 -8.29 -16.63
N ALA A 215 -2.38 -7.75 -15.49
CA ALA A 215 -3.02 -6.61 -14.84
C ALA A 215 -2.89 -5.33 -15.70
N VAL A 216 -1.72 -5.10 -16.30
CA VAL A 216 -1.53 -3.96 -17.21
C VAL A 216 -2.36 -4.12 -18.48
N ALA A 217 -2.38 -5.30 -19.10
CA ALA A 217 -3.19 -5.54 -20.29
C ALA A 217 -4.67 -5.24 -20.04
N ARG A 218 -5.23 -5.75 -18.93
CA ARG A 218 -6.61 -5.45 -18.51
C ARG A 218 -6.86 -3.97 -18.24
N ALA A 219 -5.92 -3.29 -17.58
CA ALA A 219 -6.02 -1.85 -17.36
C ALA A 219 -6.01 -1.08 -18.68
N VAL A 220 -5.14 -1.46 -19.62
CA VAL A 220 -5.09 -0.87 -20.96
C VAL A 220 -6.39 -1.14 -21.73
N ASP A 221 -6.96 -2.35 -21.66
CA ASP A 221 -8.25 -2.67 -22.28
C ASP A 221 -9.36 -1.75 -21.72
N GLY A 222 -9.43 -1.60 -20.39
CA GLY A 222 -10.39 -0.72 -19.73
C GLY A 222 -10.23 0.75 -20.15
N LEU A 223 -8.99 1.25 -20.21
CA LEU A 223 -8.69 2.61 -20.66
C LEU A 223 -9.03 2.83 -22.14
N ALA A 224 -8.73 1.85 -23.01
CA ALA A 224 -9.04 1.94 -24.43
C ALA A 224 -10.54 1.91 -24.69
N GLY A 225 -11.29 1.07 -23.95
CA GLY A 225 -12.76 1.05 -24.00
C GLY A 225 -13.41 2.37 -23.55
N ARG A 226 -12.69 3.20 -22.78
CA ARG A 226 -13.10 4.55 -22.38
C ARG A 226 -12.63 5.64 -23.36
N GLY A 227 -11.82 5.32 -24.37
CA GLY A 227 -11.23 6.30 -25.27
C GLY A 227 -10.05 7.08 -24.69
N TRP A 228 -9.52 6.69 -23.52
CA TRP A 228 -8.44 7.42 -22.84
C TRP A 228 -7.04 6.99 -23.30
N THR A 229 -6.94 5.82 -23.90
CA THR A 229 -5.71 5.33 -24.52
C THR A 229 -6.01 4.76 -25.90
N ARG A 230 -4.98 4.72 -26.74
CA ARG A 230 -5.00 4.03 -28.03
C ARG A 230 -3.87 3.01 -28.09
N ARG A 231 -4.15 1.86 -28.70
CA ARG A 231 -3.15 0.82 -28.97
C ARG A 231 -2.49 1.06 -30.32
N LEU A 232 -1.19 0.83 -30.36
CA LEU A 232 -0.35 0.97 -31.55
C LEU A 232 0.40 -0.33 -31.79
N ALA A 233 0.41 -0.80 -33.04
CA ALA A 233 1.19 -1.95 -33.45
C ALA A 233 2.59 -1.51 -33.91
N SER A 234 3.59 -2.35 -33.68
CA SER A 234 4.93 -2.12 -34.24
C SER A 234 5.04 -2.70 -35.66
N PRO A 235 5.60 -1.97 -36.64
CA PRO A 235 5.87 -2.51 -37.97
C PRO A 235 6.97 -3.58 -37.94
N ASN A 236 7.87 -3.53 -36.95
CA ASN A 236 9.06 -4.38 -36.86
C ASN A 236 8.89 -5.55 -35.87
N ASP A 237 7.89 -5.52 -35.00
CA ASP A 237 7.56 -6.60 -34.06
C ASP A 237 6.04 -6.79 -33.98
N ARG A 238 5.53 -7.80 -34.69
CA ARG A 238 4.10 -8.14 -34.71
C ARG A 238 3.55 -8.57 -33.35
N LYS A 239 4.41 -8.91 -32.38
CA LYS A 239 4.01 -9.26 -31.01
C LYS A 239 4.04 -8.06 -30.06
N ALA A 240 4.66 -6.94 -30.44
CA ALA A 240 4.69 -5.73 -29.61
C ALA A 240 3.39 -4.93 -29.73
N VAL A 241 2.82 -4.62 -28.57
CA VAL A 241 1.71 -3.67 -28.43
C VAL A 241 2.21 -2.48 -27.63
N PHE A 242 2.09 -1.30 -28.24
CA PHE A 242 2.35 -0.01 -27.62
C PHE A 242 1.03 0.67 -27.24
N VAL A 243 1.08 1.53 -26.25
CA VAL A 243 -0.08 2.26 -25.74
C VAL A 243 0.30 3.72 -25.60
N ALA A 244 -0.53 4.61 -26.14
CA ALA A 244 -0.40 6.05 -25.97
C ALA A 244 -1.66 6.60 -25.31
N ALA A 245 -1.51 7.65 -24.50
CA ALA A 245 -2.66 8.45 -24.07
C ALA A 245 -3.30 9.16 -25.27
N THR A 246 -4.61 9.32 -25.24
CA THR A 246 -5.34 10.25 -26.12
C THR A 246 -5.43 11.63 -25.45
N ASP A 247 -5.93 12.64 -26.16
CA ASP A 247 -6.17 13.97 -25.57
C ASP A 247 -7.15 13.92 -24.39
N GLU A 248 -8.18 13.07 -24.49
CA GLU A 248 -9.10 12.81 -23.37
C GLU A 248 -8.37 12.14 -22.21
N GLY A 249 -7.51 11.16 -22.51
CA GLY A 249 -6.64 10.51 -21.53
C GLY A 249 -5.74 11.52 -20.80
N ALA A 250 -5.14 12.45 -21.52
CA ALA A 250 -4.31 13.51 -20.96
C ALA A 250 -5.11 14.44 -20.03
N CYS A 251 -6.36 14.77 -20.40
CA CYS A 251 -7.26 15.52 -19.52
C CYS A 251 -7.59 14.74 -18.24
N LYS A 252 -7.85 13.44 -18.35
CA LYS A 252 -8.13 12.57 -17.20
C LYS A 252 -6.92 12.34 -16.31
N GLN A 253 -5.72 12.30 -16.88
CA GLN A 253 -4.47 12.23 -16.14
C GLN A 253 -4.33 13.42 -15.18
N LYS A 254 -4.67 14.64 -15.62
CA LYS A 254 -4.66 15.84 -14.76
C LYS A 254 -5.63 15.72 -13.58
N VAL A 255 -6.81 15.13 -13.81
CA VAL A 255 -7.81 14.86 -12.74
C VAL A 255 -7.26 13.85 -11.74
N ILE A 256 -6.62 12.79 -12.22
CA ILE A 256 -5.97 11.77 -11.38
C ILE A 256 -4.87 12.42 -10.54
N ALA A 257 -3.92 13.12 -11.16
CA ALA A 257 -2.81 13.77 -10.46
C ALA A 257 -3.30 14.72 -9.36
N ARG A 258 -4.28 15.58 -9.67
CA ARG A 258 -4.89 16.48 -8.67
C ARG A 258 -5.57 15.73 -7.53
N THR A 259 -6.28 14.63 -7.83
CA THR A 259 -6.97 13.83 -6.81
C THR A 259 -5.98 13.18 -5.86
N VAL A 260 -4.89 12.64 -6.39
CA VAL A 260 -3.80 12.03 -5.63
C VAL A 260 -3.15 13.06 -4.72
N ASP A 261 -2.81 14.24 -5.25
CA ASP A 261 -2.21 15.35 -4.48
C ASP A 261 -3.11 15.82 -3.33
N VAL A 262 -4.41 16.00 -3.59
CA VAL A 262 -5.37 16.37 -2.53
C VAL A 262 -5.46 15.27 -1.45
N LEU A 263 -5.49 13.99 -1.84
CA LEU A 263 -5.51 12.89 -0.88
C LEU A 263 -4.22 12.86 -0.04
N ALA A 264 -3.06 13.08 -0.67
CA ALA A 264 -1.77 13.19 0.00
C ALA A 264 -1.85 14.22 1.12
N ARG A 265 -2.20 15.46 0.77
CA ARG A 265 -2.23 16.59 1.71
C ARG A 265 -3.25 16.39 2.83
N THR A 266 -4.43 15.88 2.52
CA THR A 266 -5.55 15.80 3.48
C THR A 266 -5.55 14.55 4.36
N GLN A 267 -5.00 13.43 3.88
CA GLN A 267 -5.12 12.12 4.56
C GLN A 267 -3.77 11.57 5.00
N LEU A 268 -2.72 11.72 4.17
CA LEU A 268 -1.40 11.16 4.44
C LEU A 268 -0.54 12.16 5.23
N TRP A 269 -0.38 13.37 4.71
CA TRP A 269 0.50 14.42 5.26
C TRP A 269 -0.10 15.14 6.45
N ALA A 270 -1.42 15.35 6.48
CA ALA A 270 -2.08 15.99 7.63
C ALA A 270 -1.88 15.25 8.97
N ARG A 271 -1.49 13.98 8.93
CA ARG A 271 -1.26 13.14 10.13
C ARG A 271 0.21 12.97 10.49
N LEU A 272 1.11 13.57 9.73
CA LEU A 272 2.55 13.41 9.86
C LEU A 272 3.21 14.77 10.07
N ASP A 273 3.97 14.88 11.16
CA ASP A 273 4.90 16.00 11.30
C ASP A 273 5.96 16.00 10.19
N GLU A 274 6.68 17.10 10.09
CA GLU A 274 7.67 17.32 9.05
C GLU A 274 8.79 16.26 9.08
N ASP A 275 9.23 15.82 10.27
CA ASP A 275 10.27 14.79 10.42
C ASP A 275 9.82 13.43 9.88
N ARG A 276 8.59 13.03 10.18
CA ARG A 276 7.99 11.78 9.69
C ARG A 276 7.76 11.81 8.18
N ARG A 277 7.35 12.96 7.62
CA ARG A 277 7.23 13.14 6.16
C ARG A 277 8.59 12.95 5.49
N ARG A 278 9.64 13.58 6.03
CA ARG A 278 11.01 13.40 5.53
C ARG A 278 11.53 11.97 5.65
N ALA A 279 11.24 11.28 6.75
CA ALA A 279 11.65 9.88 6.92
C ALA A 279 11.05 8.99 5.82
N LEU A 280 9.73 9.08 5.62
CA LEU A 280 9.04 8.33 4.58
C LEU A 280 9.57 8.68 3.18
N ALA A 281 9.76 9.97 2.91
CA ALA A 281 10.36 10.46 1.66
C ALA A 281 11.70 9.80 1.35
N ARG A 282 12.61 9.79 2.34
CA ARG A 282 13.94 9.17 2.19
C ARG A 282 13.83 7.67 1.96
N THR A 283 12.99 6.96 2.71
CA THR A 283 12.77 5.51 2.51
C THR A 283 12.28 5.22 1.10
N TRP A 284 11.28 5.94 0.59
CA TRP A 284 10.78 5.66 -0.75
C TRP A 284 11.82 5.90 -1.84
N ARG A 285 12.63 6.96 -1.74
CA ARG A 285 13.73 7.20 -2.70
C ARG A 285 14.72 6.04 -2.75
N VAL A 286 15.10 5.50 -1.58
CA VAL A 286 16.02 4.35 -1.50
C VAL A 286 15.38 3.09 -2.08
N VAL A 287 14.11 2.79 -1.76
CA VAL A 287 13.39 1.64 -2.35
C VAL A 287 13.37 1.74 -3.87
N ILE A 288 13.07 2.93 -4.41
CA ILE A 288 13.00 3.15 -5.86
C ILE A 288 14.38 2.94 -6.50
N ALA A 289 15.43 3.55 -5.93
CA ALA A 289 16.79 3.43 -6.45
C ALA A 289 17.28 1.98 -6.43
N ASP A 290 17.03 1.25 -5.34
CA ASP A 290 17.40 -0.16 -5.21
C ASP A 290 16.66 -1.04 -6.23
N VAL A 291 15.35 -0.82 -6.42
CA VAL A 291 14.55 -1.54 -7.42
C VAL A 291 15.05 -1.29 -8.84
N GLN A 292 15.46 -0.06 -9.16
CA GLN A 292 16.04 0.29 -10.45
C GLN A 292 17.41 -0.38 -10.63
N ALA A 293 18.25 -0.36 -9.59
CA ALA A 293 19.57 -0.98 -9.61
C ALA A 293 19.51 -2.50 -9.81
N ARG A 294 18.64 -3.20 -9.06
CA ARG A 294 18.46 -4.66 -9.19
C ARG A 294 18.02 -5.06 -10.60
N LYS A 295 17.07 -4.32 -11.18
CA LYS A 295 16.64 -4.54 -12.57
C LYS A 295 17.77 -4.37 -13.57
N GLU A 296 18.61 -3.36 -13.38
CA GLU A 296 19.74 -3.11 -14.27
C GLU A 296 20.79 -4.23 -14.17
N LEU A 297 21.00 -4.79 -12.98
CA LEU A 297 21.82 -5.97 -12.78
C LEU A 297 21.22 -7.20 -13.48
N ASP A 298 19.94 -7.47 -13.28
CA ASP A 298 19.24 -8.59 -13.96
C ASP A 298 19.31 -8.45 -15.49
N ARG A 299 19.15 -7.23 -16.00
CA ARG A 299 19.28 -6.92 -17.43
C ARG A 299 20.69 -7.22 -17.93
N LYS A 300 21.72 -6.78 -17.21
CA LYS A 300 23.13 -7.05 -17.57
C LYS A 300 23.44 -8.54 -17.54
N ALA A 301 23.02 -9.25 -16.49
CA ALA A 301 23.18 -10.71 -16.40
C ALA A 301 22.48 -11.43 -17.57
N ALA A 302 21.28 -10.98 -17.97
CA ALA A 302 20.59 -11.54 -19.13
C ALA A 302 21.33 -11.25 -20.45
N LEU A 303 21.96 -10.08 -20.59
CA LEU A 303 22.77 -9.75 -21.77
C LEU A 303 24.02 -10.64 -21.90
N GLU A 304 24.64 -11.00 -20.77
CA GLU A 304 25.80 -11.90 -20.73
C GLU A 304 25.47 -13.32 -21.20
N LEU A 305 24.19 -13.72 -21.15
CA LEU A 305 23.71 -15.03 -21.59
C LEU A 305 23.29 -15.08 -23.06
N LEU A 306 23.31 -13.95 -23.77
CA LEU A 306 22.89 -13.91 -25.18
C LEU A 306 23.89 -14.66 -26.07
N GLN A 307 23.36 -15.45 -26.99
CA GLN A 307 24.11 -16.14 -28.04
C GLN A 307 23.72 -15.57 -29.41
N PRO A 308 24.62 -15.56 -30.40
CA PRO A 308 24.29 -15.22 -31.77
C PRO A 308 23.15 -16.11 -32.29
N ILE A 309 22.25 -15.53 -33.09
CA ILE A 309 21.24 -16.29 -33.83
C ILE A 309 21.91 -16.74 -35.14
N GLU A 310 22.03 -18.06 -35.36
CA GLU A 310 22.47 -18.64 -36.64
C GLU A 310 21.45 -18.41 -37.76
#